data_AF-A0A953DJA2-F1
#
_entry.id   AF-A0A953DJA2-F1
#
_cell.length_a   1.000
_cell.length_b   1.000
_cell.length_c   1.000
_cell.angle_alpha   90.00
_cell.angle_beta   90.00
_cell.angle_gamma   90.00
#
_symmetry.space_group_name_H-M   'P 1'
#
loop_
_entity.id
_entity.type
_entity.pdbx_description
1 polymer ?
#
loop_
_entity_poly.entity_id
_entity_poly.type
_entity_poly.pdbx_seq_one_letter_code
_entity_poly.pdbx_strand_id
1 'polypeptide(L)'
;MATASLSGHPLGWQAADFELDGVDGKRHRLSALRGPKGTVVMFICNHCPYVRAVIDDVVKEMAQLAAEGVSAIAVMPNDTEKYPADSFENMKAFAREHGFGFPYVIDRTQEVAKAYDAVCTPEFFGFDKDLKLQYHGRVAEMRGTTPVPGAKRELLEAMRAIAAGKPAPKEQVPSMGCSIKWRQ
;
A
#
# COMPACT_ATOMS: atom_id res chain seq x y z
N MET A 1 -7.77 -7.27 -16.45
CA MET A 1 -8.42 -5.96 -16.68
C MET A 1 -8.14 -5.07 -15.47
N ALA A 2 -8.20 -3.75 -15.64
CA ALA A 2 -8.06 -2.83 -14.52
C ALA A 2 -9.28 -2.94 -13.59
N THR A 3 -9.04 -2.85 -12.30
CA THR A 3 -10.04 -2.92 -11.23
C THR A 3 -9.88 -1.66 -10.38
N ALA A 4 -10.99 -0.99 -10.09
CA ALA A 4 -11.01 0.10 -9.12
C ALA A 4 -11.27 -0.45 -7.72
N SER A 5 -10.54 0.02 -6.71
CA SER A 5 -10.76 -0.36 -5.32
C SER A 5 -11.95 0.40 -4.75
N LEU A 6 -13.05 -0.28 -4.46
CA LEU A 6 -14.09 0.29 -3.60
C LEU A 6 -13.77 -0.09 -2.16
N SER A 7 -13.90 0.86 -1.22
CA SER A 7 -13.63 0.58 0.19
C SER A 7 -14.62 -0.45 0.71
N GLY A 8 -14.14 -1.67 1.00
CA GLY A 8 -14.91 -2.71 1.68
C GLY A 8 -15.19 -2.36 3.14
N HIS A 9 -14.31 -1.54 3.74
CA HIS A 9 -14.40 -1.11 5.14
C HIS A 9 -14.77 0.36 5.29
N PRO A 10 -15.57 0.75 6.29
CA PRO A 10 -15.84 2.16 6.58
C PRO A 10 -14.61 2.85 7.22
N LEU A 11 -14.55 4.19 7.11
CA LEU A 11 -13.61 4.97 7.92
C LEU A 11 -13.83 4.69 9.41
N GLY A 12 -12.75 4.62 10.18
CA GLY A 12 -12.75 4.19 11.58
C GLY A 12 -12.64 2.67 11.77
N TRP A 13 -12.66 1.87 10.70
CA TRP A 13 -12.38 0.43 10.78
C TRP A 13 -11.00 0.15 11.37
N GLN A 14 -10.90 -0.85 12.24
CA GLN A 14 -9.64 -1.27 12.84
C GLN A 14 -8.87 -2.14 11.85
N ALA A 15 -7.64 -1.75 11.54
CA ALA A 15 -6.75 -2.59 10.73
C ALA A 15 -6.65 -4.01 11.30
N ALA A 16 -6.84 -5.02 10.44
CA ALA A 16 -6.55 -6.41 10.79
C ALA A 16 -5.03 -6.57 11.01
N ASP A 17 -4.63 -7.03 12.20
CA ASP A 17 -3.21 -7.28 12.46
C ASP A 17 -2.74 -8.49 11.64
N PHE A 18 -1.45 -8.50 11.30
CA PHE A 18 -0.83 -9.59 10.55
C PHE A 18 0.63 -9.71 10.94
N GLU A 19 1.21 -10.87 10.66
CA GLU A 19 2.63 -11.12 10.83
C GLU A 19 3.16 -11.90 9.62
N LEU A 20 4.02 -11.27 8.82
CA LEU A 20 4.45 -11.78 7.52
C LEU A 20 5.97 -11.69 7.35
N ASP A 21 6.53 -12.55 6.51
CA ASP A 21 7.96 -12.56 6.22
C ASP A 21 8.31 -11.46 5.20
N GLY A 22 9.34 -10.67 5.52
CA GLY A 22 9.87 -9.58 4.72
C GLY A 22 11.05 -9.98 3.85
N VAL A 23 11.25 -9.27 2.75
CA VAL A 23 12.40 -9.45 1.83
C VAL A 23 13.76 -9.21 2.49
N ASP A 24 13.78 -8.56 3.65
CA ASP A 24 14.94 -8.35 4.53
C ASP A 24 15.29 -9.55 5.41
N GLY A 25 14.56 -10.67 5.28
CA GLY A 25 14.75 -11.88 6.07
C GLY A 25 14.18 -11.80 7.49
N LYS A 26 13.44 -10.74 7.81
CA LYS A 26 12.77 -10.57 9.11
C LYS A 26 11.29 -10.85 9.00
N ARG A 27 10.66 -11.14 10.13
CA ARG A 27 9.21 -11.22 10.26
C ARG A 27 8.68 -9.92 10.83
N HIS A 28 7.64 -9.39 10.19
CA HIS A 28 7.11 -8.06 10.44
C HIS A 28 5.66 -8.15 10.87
N ARG A 29 5.33 -7.54 12.00
CA ARG A 29 3.97 -7.44 12.51
C ARG A 29 3.46 -6.01 12.39
N LEU A 30 2.24 -5.81 11.87
CA LEU A 30 1.68 -4.47 11.68
C LEU A 30 1.67 -3.68 13.00
N SER A 31 1.18 -4.30 14.07
CA SER A 31 1.10 -3.66 15.38
C SER A 31 2.47 -3.21 15.95
N ALA A 32 3.57 -3.87 15.57
CA ALA A 32 4.94 -3.49 15.92
C ALA A 32 5.54 -2.43 14.99
N LEU A 33 5.08 -2.34 13.75
CA LEU A 33 5.57 -1.38 12.75
C LEU A 33 4.80 -0.06 12.72
N ARG A 34 3.67 0.03 13.45
CA ARG A 34 2.82 1.21 13.43
C ARG A 34 3.62 2.49 13.74
N GLY A 35 3.42 3.52 12.92
CA GLY A 35 4.07 4.80 13.15
C GLY A 35 3.41 5.55 14.31
N PRO A 36 4.15 6.39 15.05
CA PRO A 36 3.62 7.14 16.20
C PRO A 36 2.50 8.12 15.82
N LYS A 37 2.37 8.49 14.54
CA LYS A 37 1.33 9.41 14.05
C LYS A 37 0.44 8.84 12.95
N GLY A 38 0.76 7.66 12.42
CA GLY A 38 -0.01 7.03 11.37
C GLY A 38 0.75 5.90 10.69
N THR A 39 0.05 5.12 9.88
CA THR A 39 0.63 3.99 9.15
C THR A 39 -0.02 3.88 7.77
N VAL A 40 0.77 3.64 6.73
CA VAL A 40 0.28 3.26 5.40
C VAL A 40 0.51 1.78 5.19
N VAL A 41 -0.56 1.03 4.92
CA VAL A 41 -0.49 -0.34 4.41
C VAL A 41 -0.80 -0.29 2.92
N MET A 42 0.06 -0.86 2.09
CA MET A 42 -0.12 -0.88 0.64
C MET A 42 -0.08 -2.30 0.09
N PHE A 43 -1.06 -2.66 -0.73
CA PHE A 43 -1.05 -3.92 -1.49
C PHE A 43 -0.47 -3.62 -2.87
N ILE A 44 0.70 -4.19 -3.17
CA ILE A 44 1.42 -3.95 -4.41
C ILE A 44 1.88 -5.27 -5.03
N CYS A 45 2.45 -5.21 -6.23
CA CYS A 45 3.16 -6.32 -6.84
C CYS A 45 4.29 -5.82 -7.75
N ASN A 46 5.09 -6.70 -8.34
CA ASN A 46 6.33 -6.30 -9.02
C ASN A 46 6.12 -6.05 -10.53
N HIS A 47 5.10 -6.68 -11.11
CA HIS A 47 4.91 -6.73 -12.57
C HIS A 47 3.75 -5.88 -13.08
N CYS A 48 2.85 -5.42 -12.21
CA CYS A 48 1.70 -4.63 -12.62
C CYS A 48 2.15 -3.27 -13.18
N PRO A 49 1.71 -2.89 -14.40
CA PRO A 49 2.10 -1.61 -14.99
C PRO A 49 1.59 -0.41 -14.19
N TYR A 50 0.47 -0.55 -13.45
CA TYR A 50 -0.02 0.49 -12.54
C TYR A 50 0.88 0.68 -11.32
N VAL A 51 1.45 -0.40 -10.76
CA VAL A 51 2.41 -0.29 -9.66
C VAL A 51 3.69 0.36 -10.16
N ARG A 52 4.23 -0.14 -11.28
CA ARG A 52 5.46 0.40 -11.88
C ARG A 52 5.33 1.88 -12.23
N ALA A 53 4.14 2.34 -12.62
CA ALA A 53 3.89 3.74 -12.93
C ALA A 53 3.97 4.68 -11.72
N VAL A 54 3.78 4.17 -10.50
CA VAL A 54 3.70 5.01 -9.29
C VAL A 54 4.78 4.72 -8.25
N ILE A 55 5.52 3.61 -8.37
CA ILE A 55 6.33 3.11 -7.26
C ILE A 55 7.45 4.07 -6.83
N ASP A 56 8.08 4.76 -7.77
CA ASP A 56 9.13 5.73 -7.45
C ASP A 56 8.58 6.92 -6.65
N ASP A 57 7.35 7.35 -6.95
CA ASP A 57 6.70 8.43 -6.21
C ASP A 57 6.20 7.96 -4.85
N VAL A 58 5.68 6.72 -4.77
CA VAL A 58 5.34 6.07 -3.49
C VAL A 58 6.57 6.01 -2.58
N VAL A 59 7.73 5.59 -3.08
CA VAL A 59 8.96 5.52 -2.27
C VAL A 59 9.36 6.91 -1.75
N LYS A 60 9.36 7.93 -2.60
CA LYS A 60 9.65 9.32 -2.20
C LYS A 60 8.65 9.85 -1.17
N GLU A 61 7.38 9.50 -1.30
CA GLU A 61 6.30 9.92 -0.39
C GLU A 61 6.41 9.25 0.96
N MET A 62 6.65 7.94 0.99
CA MET A 62 6.81 7.21 2.24
C MET A 62 8.07 7.66 2.99
N ALA A 63 9.13 8.07 2.31
CA ALA A 63 10.31 8.66 2.94
C ALA A 63 9.98 10.02 3.61
N GLN A 64 9.17 10.87 2.95
CA GLN A 64 8.70 12.13 3.55
C GLN A 64 7.83 11.87 4.78
N LEU A 65 6.87 10.95 4.65
CA LEU A 65 5.96 10.55 5.73
C LEU A 65 6.70 9.92 6.92
N ALA A 66 7.73 9.11 6.66
CA ALA A 66 8.57 8.53 7.71
C ALA A 66 9.25 9.61 8.57
N ALA A 67 9.81 10.65 7.93
CA ALA A 67 10.39 11.80 8.64
C ALA A 67 9.35 12.57 9.47
N GLU A 68 8.07 12.46 9.11
CA GLU A 68 6.97 13.12 9.81
C GLU A 68 6.33 12.23 10.89
N GLY A 69 6.73 10.95 11.01
CA GLY A 69 6.26 10.01 12.03
C GLY A 69 5.18 9.03 11.56
N VAL A 70 5.03 8.86 10.25
CA VAL A 70 4.11 7.90 9.62
C VAL A 70 4.91 6.74 9.05
N SER A 71 4.62 5.52 9.51
CA SER A 71 5.26 4.30 8.99
C SER A 71 4.59 3.82 7.71
N ALA A 72 5.28 2.98 6.94
CA ALA A 72 4.71 2.31 5.78
C ALA A 72 5.06 0.81 5.79
N ILE A 73 4.19 -0.01 5.20
CA ILE A 73 4.44 -1.42 4.92
C ILE A 73 3.77 -1.82 3.61
N ALA A 74 4.53 -2.45 2.72
CA ALA A 74 4.05 -3.03 1.49
C ALA A 74 3.80 -4.52 1.64
N VAL A 75 2.68 -5.00 1.10
CA VAL A 75 2.25 -6.40 1.12
C VAL A 75 2.13 -6.88 -0.33
N MET A 76 2.77 -8.01 -0.64
CA MET A 76 2.60 -8.76 -1.90
C MET A 76 1.55 -9.84 -1.69
N PRO A 77 0.35 -9.74 -2.30
CA PRO A 77 -0.72 -10.71 -2.11
C PRO A 77 -0.89 -11.70 -3.28
N ASN A 78 -0.10 -11.57 -4.35
CA ASN A 78 -0.31 -12.34 -5.58
C ASN A 78 0.15 -13.79 -5.44
N ASP A 79 -0.53 -14.71 -6.15
CA ASP A 79 -0.11 -16.10 -6.29
C ASP A 79 1.21 -16.19 -7.08
N THR A 80 2.31 -16.34 -6.34
CA THR A 80 3.67 -16.36 -6.91
C THR A 80 3.98 -17.60 -7.73
N GLU A 81 3.19 -18.67 -7.60
CA GLU A 81 3.36 -19.89 -8.42
C GLU A 81 2.86 -19.65 -9.84
N LYS A 82 1.68 -19.03 -9.99
CA LYS A 82 1.11 -18.67 -11.30
C LYS A 82 1.76 -17.43 -11.90
N TYR A 83 2.29 -16.53 -11.05
CA TYR A 83 2.93 -15.28 -11.47
C TYR A 83 4.37 -15.19 -10.93
N PRO A 84 5.36 -15.87 -11.56
CA PRO A 84 6.74 -15.91 -11.07
C PRO A 84 7.43 -14.54 -10.97
N ALA A 85 6.96 -13.54 -11.72
CA ALA A 85 7.41 -12.16 -11.61
C ALA A 85 7.17 -11.56 -10.20
N ASP A 86 6.21 -12.11 -9.46
CA ASP A 86 5.91 -11.73 -8.07
C ASP A 86 6.58 -12.64 -7.03
N SER A 87 7.46 -13.56 -7.45
CA SER A 87 8.21 -14.41 -6.52
C SER A 87 9.00 -13.61 -5.49
N PHE A 88 9.28 -14.23 -4.34
CA PHE A 88 10.00 -13.58 -3.24
C PHE A 88 11.39 -13.07 -3.63
N GLU A 89 12.09 -13.75 -4.54
CA GLU A 89 13.37 -13.26 -5.07
C GLU A 89 13.20 -12.03 -5.96
N ASN A 90 12.14 -11.98 -6.77
CA ASN A 90 11.81 -10.80 -7.55
C ASN A 90 11.32 -9.65 -6.67
N MET A 91 10.65 -9.92 -5.54
CA MET A 91 10.32 -8.89 -4.55
C MET A 91 11.59 -8.25 -3.97
N LYS A 92 12.60 -9.06 -3.63
CA LYS A 92 13.91 -8.56 -3.19
C LYS A 92 14.57 -7.69 -4.25
N ALA A 93 14.55 -8.12 -5.51
CA ALA A 93 15.10 -7.35 -6.61
C ALA A 93 14.38 -6.02 -6.80
N PHE A 94 13.04 -6.04 -6.84
CA PHE A 94 12.19 -4.87 -7.00
C PHE A 94 12.38 -3.86 -5.86
N ALA A 95 12.41 -4.32 -4.61
CA ALA A 95 12.65 -3.46 -3.45
C ALA A 95 14.03 -2.78 -3.48
N ARG A 96 15.07 -3.50 -3.94
CA ARG A 96 16.41 -2.92 -4.11
C ARG A 96 16.48 -1.93 -5.26
N GLU A 97 15.88 -2.28 -6.40
CA GLU A 97 15.85 -1.44 -7.62
C GLU A 97 15.21 -0.08 -7.33
N HIS A 98 14.08 -0.07 -6.62
CA HIS A 98 13.34 1.15 -6.31
C HIS A 98 13.71 1.77 -4.95
N GLY A 99 14.67 1.21 -4.22
CA GLY A 99 15.18 1.79 -2.97
C GLY A 99 14.15 1.86 -1.84
N PHE A 100 13.41 0.78 -1.60
CA PHE A 100 12.37 0.77 -0.56
C PHE A 100 12.95 1.06 0.83
N GLY A 101 12.43 2.12 1.47
CA GLY A 101 12.74 2.49 2.86
C GLY A 101 11.78 1.89 3.89
N PHE A 102 10.93 0.96 3.49
CA PHE A 102 9.88 0.33 4.31
C PHE A 102 9.84 -1.19 4.06
N PRO A 103 9.30 -1.99 5.01
CA PRO A 103 9.15 -3.43 4.83
C PRO A 103 8.30 -3.78 3.61
N TYR A 104 8.78 -4.75 2.82
CA TYR A 104 8.00 -5.42 1.78
C TYR A 104 7.82 -6.88 2.15
N VAL A 105 6.60 -7.26 2.51
CA VAL A 105 6.26 -8.56 3.08
C VAL A 105 5.39 -9.37 2.13
N ILE A 106 5.46 -10.70 2.24
CA ILE A 106 4.71 -11.62 1.37
C ILE A 106 3.51 -12.25 2.11
N ASP A 107 2.32 -12.04 1.57
CA ASP A 107 1.08 -12.68 2.02
C ASP A 107 0.82 -13.95 1.20
N ARG A 108 1.40 -15.07 1.63
CA ARG A 108 1.34 -16.34 0.91
C ARG A 108 -0.04 -17.00 0.94
N THR A 109 -0.81 -16.76 2.00
CA THR A 109 -2.16 -17.35 2.18
C THR A 109 -3.24 -16.48 1.56
N GLN A 110 -2.92 -15.22 1.28
CA GLN A 110 -3.84 -14.19 0.79
C GLN A 110 -4.93 -13.82 1.81
N GLU A 111 -4.77 -14.25 3.07
CA GLU A 111 -5.71 -13.98 4.15
C GLU A 111 -5.64 -12.52 4.59
N VAL A 112 -4.46 -11.89 4.53
CA VAL A 112 -4.31 -10.48 4.87
C VAL A 112 -4.99 -9.61 3.81
N ALA A 113 -4.76 -9.91 2.53
CA ALA A 113 -5.46 -9.24 1.45
C ALA A 113 -6.99 -9.37 1.54
N LYS A 114 -7.49 -10.57 1.88
CA LYS A 114 -8.93 -10.81 2.12
C LYS A 114 -9.45 -10.05 3.34
N ALA A 115 -8.71 -10.02 4.45
CA ALA A 115 -9.12 -9.32 5.66
C ALA A 115 -9.23 -7.80 5.46
N TYR A 116 -8.42 -7.24 4.56
CA TYR A 116 -8.45 -5.83 4.16
C TYR A 116 -9.47 -5.52 3.06
N ASP A 117 -10.15 -6.54 2.50
CA ASP A 117 -10.93 -6.42 1.27
C ASP A 117 -10.15 -5.77 0.11
N ALA A 118 -8.83 -6.00 0.06
CA ALA A 118 -7.98 -5.51 -1.02
C ALA A 118 -8.32 -6.28 -2.30
N VAL A 119 -8.44 -5.57 -3.42
CA VAL A 119 -8.88 -6.15 -4.70
C VAL A 119 -7.92 -5.90 -5.85
N CYS A 120 -7.06 -4.88 -5.75
CA CYS A 120 -6.16 -4.49 -6.83
C CYS A 120 -4.74 -4.14 -6.34
N THR A 121 -3.84 -3.94 -7.31
CA THR A 121 -2.47 -3.47 -7.07
C THR A 121 -2.14 -2.33 -8.06
N PRO A 122 -1.70 -1.14 -7.58
CA PRO A 122 -1.52 -0.78 -6.18
C PRO A 122 -2.86 -0.45 -5.50
N GLU A 123 -2.92 -0.64 -4.19
CA GLU A 123 -4.04 -0.21 -3.35
C GLU A 123 -3.52 0.25 -1.98
N PHE A 124 -4.00 1.39 -1.49
CA PHE A 124 -3.42 2.08 -0.33
C PHE A 124 -4.45 2.31 0.78
N PHE A 125 -4.06 1.94 2.01
CA PHE A 125 -4.83 2.12 3.23
C PHE A 125 -4.01 2.98 4.20
N GLY A 126 -4.49 4.19 4.47
CA GLY A 126 -3.91 5.14 5.41
C GLY A 126 -4.64 5.10 6.75
N PHE A 127 -3.89 4.84 7.81
CA PHE A 127 -4.38 4.70 9.18
C PHE A 127 -3.84 5.80 10.08
N ASP A 128 -4.63 6.17 11.10
CA ASP A 128 -4.12 6.97 12.21
C ASP A 128 -3.20 6.18 13.16
N LYS A 129 -2.73 6.84 14.22
CA LYS A 129 -1.83 6.26 15.23
C LYS A 129 -2.41 5.04 15.97
N ASP A 130 -3.74 4.90 15.97
CA ASP A 130 -4.46 3.81 16.64
C ASP A 130 -4.86 2.71 15.63
N LEU A 131 -4.32 2.78 14.42
CA LEU A 131 -4.61 1.87 13.31
C LEU A 131 -6.09 1.87 12.90
N LYS A 132 -6.77 3.01 13.01
CA LYS A 132 -8.10 3.20 12.43
C LYS A 132 -8.00 3.77 11.02
N LEU A 133 -8.76 3.20 10.09
CA LEU A 133 -8.75 3.60 8.68
C LEU A 133 -9.24 5.04 8.54
N GLN A 134 -8.42 5.90 7.94
CA GLN A 134 -8.76 7.30 7.66
C GLN A 134 -8.69 7.63 6.17
N TYR A 135 -7.91 6.87 5.39
CA TYR A 135 -7.77 7.05 3.96
C TYR A 135 -7.76 5.70 3.23
N HIS A 136 -8.52 5.59 2.15
CA HIS A 136 -8.46 4.48 1.18
C HIS A 136 -8.66 5.05 -0.23
N GLY A 137 -7.62 4.99 -1.05
CA GLY A 137 -7.65 5.66 -2.34
C GLY A 137 -6.34 5.60 -3.09
N ARG A 138 -6.24 6.40 -4.16
CA ARG A 138 -5.06 6.51 -5.03
C ARG A 138 -3.94 7.34 -4.41
N VAL A 139 -2.74 7.27 -4.99
CA VAL A 139 -1.61 8.13 -4.62
C VAL A 139 -1.76 9.54 -5.19
N ALA A 140 -2.13 9.63 -6.46
CA ALA A 140 -2.36 10.84 -7.24
C ALA A 140 -3.19 10.52 -8.49
N GLU A 141 -3.65 11.54 -9.22
CA GLU A 141 -4.39 11.36 -10.46
C GLU A 141 -3.51 10.80 -11.60
N MET A 142 -3.97 9.71 -12.21
CA MET A 142 -3.37 9.05 -13.36
C MET A 142 -4.38 8.92 -14.49
N ARG A 143 -3.95 9.10 -15.74
CA ARG A 143 -4.67 8.70 -16.95
C ARG A 143 -4.16 7.36 -17.41
N GLY A 144 -4.81 6.28 -16.95
CA GLY A 144 -4.26 4.94 -17.08
C GLY A 144 -3.00 4.79 -16.24
N THR A 145 -1.85 4.57 -16.89
CA THR A 145 -0.53 4.49 -16.25
C THR A 145 0.31 5.75 -16.45
N THR A 146 -0.29 6.84 -16.93
CA THR A 146 0.39 8.11 -17.18
C THR A 146 0.01 9.12 -16.11
N PRO A 147 0.98 9.74 -15.41
CA PRO A 147 0.67 10.77 -14.40
C PRO A 147 0.05 12.01 -15.06
N VAL A 148 -0.94 12.59 -14.39
CA VAL A 148 -1.50 13.88 -14.80
C VAL A 148 -0.58 14.99 -14.28
N PRO A 149 -0.04 15.86 -15.15
CA PRO A 149 0.84 16.95 -14.71
C PRO A 149 0.16 17.87 -13.70
N GLY A 150 0.83 18.14 -12.57
CA GLY A 150 0.28 18.98 -11.51
C GLY A 150 -0.82 18.33 -10.68
N ALA A 151 -1.02 17.01 -10.80
CA ALA A 151 -1.94 16.28 -9.93
C ALA A 151 -1.57 16.46 -8.45
N LYS A 152 -2.61 16.50 -7.61
CA LYS A 152 -2.44 16.52 -6.15
C LYS A 152 -1.82 15.21 -5.68
N ARG A 153 -0.99 15.30 -4.64
CA ARG A 153 -0.36 14.15 -3.98
C ARG A 153 -1.31 13.65 -2.90
N GLU A 154 -2.44 13.08 -3.32
CA GLU A 154 -3.61 12.80 -2.49
C GLU A 154 -3.28 11.95 -1.26
N LEU A 155 -2.53 10.86 -1.44
CA LEU A 155 -2.13 9.99 -0.32
C LEU A 155 -1.22 10.75 0.67
N LEU A 156 -0.21 11.45 0.16
CA LEU A 156 0.71 12.23 1.00
C LEU A 156 -0.04 13.30 1.79
N GLU A 157 -0.86 14.11 1.13
CA GLU A 157 -1.62 15.19 1.77
C GLU A 157 -2.60 14.65 2.81
N ALA A 158 -3.28 13.54 2.52
CA ALA A 158 -4.16 12.87 3.47
C ALA A 158 -3.39 12.37 4.69
N MET A 159 -2.27 11.67 4.50
CA MET A 159 -1.47 11.15 5.61
C MET A 159 -0.83 12.25 6.45
N ARG A 160 -0.47 13.40 5.85
CA ARG A 160 -0.05 14.59 6.60
C ARG A 160 -1.17 15.16 7.46
N ALA A 161 -2.39 15.23 6.93
CA ALA A 161 -3.55 15.67 7.71
C ALA A 161 -3.79 14.72 8.90
N ILE A 162 -3.80 13.41 8.65
CA ILE A 162 -3.95 12.37 9.67
C ILE A 162 -2.86 12.48 10.74
N ALA A 163 -1.60 12.61 10.34
CA ALA A 163 -0.46 12.73 11.26
C ALA A 163 -0.52 14.00 12.12
N ALA A 164 -1.18 15.06 11.63
CA ALA A 164 -1.43 16.29 12.37
C ALA A 164 -2.72 16.24 13.23
N GLY A 165 -3.40 15.09 13.31
CA GLY A 165 -4.68 14.92 14.02
C GLY A 165 -5.85 15.63 13.34
N LYS A 166 -5.72 15.99 12.07
CA LYS A 166 -6.80 16.59 11.27
C LYS A 166 -7.58 15.51 10.54
N PRO A 167 -8.86 15.76 10.20
CA PRO A 167 -9.62 14.84 9.36
C PRO A 167 -8.94 14.63 8.00
N ALA A 168 -8.95 13.38 7.52
CA ALA A 168 -8.60 13.07 6.15
C ALA A 168 -9.61 13.72 5.16
N PRO A 169 -9.24 13.90 3.88
CA PRO A 169 -10.16 14.38 2.86
C PRO A 169 -11.45 13.55 2.82
N LYS A 170 -12.60 14.24 2.72
CA LYS A 170 -13.92 13.59 2.60
C LYS A 170 -14.07 12.83 1.29
N GLU A 171 -13.56 13.43 0.22
CA GLU A 171 -13.52 12.81 -1.10
C GLU A 171 -12.21 12.06 -1.24
N GLN A 172 -12.32 10.75 -1.46
CA GLN A 172 -11.19 9.84 -1.64
C GLN A 172 -11.45 9.06 -2.91
N VAL A 173 -10.59 9.26 -3.92
CA VAL A 173 -10.76 8.61 -5.20
C VAL A 173 -10.12 7.22 -5.13
N PRO A 174 -10.86 6.15 -5.50
CA PRO A 174 -10.34 4.80 -5.60
C PRO A 174 -8.98 4.69 -6.28
N SER A 175 -8.15 3.76 -5.76
CA SER A 175 -7.03 3.25 -6.54
C SER A 175 -7.53 2.49 -7.77
N MET A 176 -6.69 2.42 -8.80
CA MET A 176 -6.95 1.63 -10.00
C MET A 176 -5.71 0.81 -10.33
N GLY A 177 -5.91 -0.49 -10.55
CA GLY A 177 -4.80 -1.41 -10.72
C GLY A 177 -5.17 -2.72 -11.37
N CYS A 178 -4.19 -3.61 -11.54
CA CYS A 178 -4.50 -5.00 -11.87
C CYS A 178 -5.14 -5.68 -10.67
N SER A 179 -6.13 -6.55 -10.90
CA SER A 179 -6.68 -7.39 -9.84
C SER A 179 -5.57 -8.20 -9.13
N ILE A 180 -5.74 -8.41 -7.83
CA ILE A 180 -4.94 -9.36 -7.07
C ILE A 180 -5.03 -10.74 -7.73
N LYS A 181 -3.91 -11.47 -7.78
CA LYS A 181 -3.82 -12.79 -8.39
C LYS A 181 -4.19 -13.86 -7.36
N TRP A 182 -5.49 -14.05 -7.16
CA TRP A 182 -6.01 -15.01 -6.19
C TRP A 182 -5.62 -16.46 -6.54
N ARG A 183 -5.26 -17.22 -5.51
CA ARG A 183 -5.15 -18.69 -5.54
C ARG A 183 -6.55 -19.27 -5.73
N GLN A 184 -6.60 -20.42 -6.40
CA GLN A 184 -7.82 -21.22 -6.51
C GLN A 184 -7.92 -22.15 -5.31
#